data_AF-A0A7V2WTF3-F1
#
_entry.id   AF-A0A7V2WTF3-F1
#
_cell.length_a   1.000
_cell.length_b   1.000
_cell.length_c   1.000
_cell.angle_alpha   90.00
_cell.angle_beta   90.00
_cell.angle_gamma   90.00
#
_symmetry.space_group_name_H-M   'P 1'
#
loop_
_entity.id
_entity.type
_entity.pdbx_description
1 polymer ?
#
loop_
_entity_poly.entity_id
_entity_poly.type
_entity_poly.pdbx_seq_one_letter_code
_entity_poly.pdbx_strand_id
1 'polypeptide(L)'
;MRSLKTLVILSGVILLLGSMSFAFAGDDDDAEKRSGHLKILKAQWDQKKQKLDVKAEEGSGGSTLTVYYGGNTYRMKYKEKKHRYELKVEPVCYASSISISSTSGETVTGEVKIKEGDGAGYESGDGGSGSDNGGGTGGGGTGVNRDVVVMATNDLGMHCTCPGASTFIVLPPFNTLRAQVFERVGENPKILSDPNDIRVEYSILENSDQVLKGDPYFQDWIQYGPKLFPGFSFVRSDGRIQGLTGATLSGEMEAKGGWWEVVGVPAYPIKDPNGAQIDPLGGPNRNPYLTGVVRVFDQATNTLLAETTTTIPVAYGGCCGCHLSIAQDYGMQPTPEDSFKVMGMLHAQNGSGIDISKIDPDGDGVGGPIRCSQCHLDPAMGETQPPGYAGYPTSKYTFSEVVHRFHVESPQVAAYDPD
;
A
#
# COMPACT_ATOMS: atom_id res chain seq x y z
N MET A 1 -40.07 12.93 69.29
CA MET A 1 -39.46 13.85 70.30
C MET A 1 -38.19 14.44 69.67
N ARG A 2 -37.94 15.77 69.80
CA ARG A 2 -36.71 16.55 69.42
C ARG A 2 -35.97 16.15 68.11
N SER A 3 -35.98 16.85 66.96
CA SER A 3 -36.09 18.28 66.56
C SER A 3 -34.78 19.11 66.52
N LEU A 4 -34.70 20.00 65.50
CA LEU A 4 -33.66 20.99 65.13
C LEU A 4 -32.36 20.49 64.45
N LYS A 5 -31.65 21.27 63.61
CA LYS A 5 -31.98 22.24 62.52
C LYS A 5 -30.66 22.86 61.96
N THR A 6 -30.54 22.99 60.64
CA THR A 6 -29.95 24.13 59.88
C THR A 6 -28.58 24.75 60.27
N LEU A 7 -27.60 24.81 59.33
CA LEU A 7 -27.06 26.09 58.75
C LEU A 7 -26.15 25.85 57.50
N VAL A 8 -25.93 26.90 56.72
CA VAL A 8 -25.14 27.00 55.45
C VAL A 8 -24.16 28.18 55.58
N ILE A 9 -23.04 28.23 54.82
CA ILE A 9 -22.52 29.40 54.05
C ILE A 9 -21.03 29.28 53.62
N LEU A 10 -20.78 29.84 52.42
CA LEU A 10 -19.60 30.04 51.56
C LEU A 10 -18.24 30.42 52.19
N SER A 11 -17.14 30.03 51.51
CA SER A 11 -16.21 30.90 50.71
C SER A 11 -14.94 30.09 50.35
N GLY A 12 -14.19 30.26 49.25
CA GLY A 12 -14.21 31.23 48.15
C GLY A 12 -12.79 31.82 47.93
N VAL A 13 -12.00 31.32 46.96
CA VAL A 13 -10.62 31.84 46.68
C VAL A 13 -10.32 31.91 45.17
N ILE A 14 -9.83 33.09 44.75
CA ILE A 14 -9.46 33.61 43.41
C ILE A 14 -8.42 34.72 43.68
N LEU A 15 -7.31 34.96 42.97
CA LEU A 15 -6.56 34.26 41.89
C LEU A 15 -5.18 35.00 41.71
N LEU A 16 -4.34 34.57 40.74
CA LEU A 16 -3.30 35.35 40.01
C LEU A 16 -1.87 35.59 40.62
N LEU A 17 -0.89 35.08 39.85
CA LEU A 17 0.35 35.72 39.31
C LEU A 17 1.49 36.24 40.22
N GLY A 18 2.72 35.89 39.82
CA GLY A 18 3.97 36.58 40.19
C GLY A 18 5.21 35.89 39.61
N SER A 19 5.91 36.54 38.68
CA SER A 19 7.10 36.04 37.96
C SER A 19 8.42 36.51 38.57
N MET A 20 9.50 35.71 38.52
CA MET A 20 10.87 36.23 38.43
C MET A 20 11.88 35.19 37.92
N SER A 21 12.90 35.68 37.19
CA SER A 21 13.91 34.87 36.50
C SER A 21 15.18 34.66 37.34
N PHE A 22 15.91 33.57 37.06
CA PHE A 22 17.35 33.51 37.28
C PHE A 22 18.04 32.99 36.03
N ALA A 23 19.20 33.56 35.70
CA ALA A 23 20.05 33.14 34.61
C ALA A 23 21.31 32.48 35.15
N PHE A 24 21.76 31.41 34.50
CA PHE A 24 23.13 30.92 34.59
C PHE A 24 23.64 30.71 33.16
N ALA A 25 24.86 31.16 32.91
CA ALA A 25 25.55 30.96 31.65
C ALA A 25 26.31 29.64 31.68
N GLY A 26 26.31 28.94 30.54
CA GLY A 26 27.17 27.82 30.22
C GLY A 26 27.32 27.79 28.69
N ASP A 27 28.55 27.92 28.21
CA ASP A 27 28.89 27.69 26.80
C ASP A 27 28.80 26.19 26.45
N ASP A 28 28.96 25.89 25.16
CA ASP A 28 28.92 24.56 24.51
C ASP A 28 27.54 23.90 24.40
N ASP A 29 26.75 24.27 23.37
CA ASP A 29 25.65 23.40 22.86
C ASP A 29 25.08 23.82 21.46
N ASP A 30 25.93 24.00 20.43
CA ASP A 30 25.51 24.51 19.09
C ASP A 30 25.65 23.49 17.92
N ALA A 31 25.77 22.18 18.24
CA ALA A 31 25.90 21.10 17.24
C ALA A 31 24.75 20.07 17.24
N GLU A 32 24.01 19.90 18.36
CA GLU A 32 22.98 18.86 18.50
C GLU A 32 21.55 19.41 18.70
N LYS A 33 20.95 20.03 17.68
CA LYS A 33 19.50 20.36 17.69
C LYS A 33 18.85 20.63 16.32
N ARG A 34 19.07 19.75 15.33
CA ARG A 34 18.23 19.69 14.11
C ARG A 34 17.97 18.24 13.67
N SER A 35 17.03 17.56 14.34
CA SER A 35 16.44 16.34 13.77
C SER A 35 15.71 16.71 12.49
N GLY A 36 16.21 16.20 11.36
CA GLY A 36 15.90 16.70 10.02
C GLY A 36 14.56 16.24 9.46
N HIS A 37 13.49 16.21 10.26
CA HIS A 37 12.18 15.71 9.84
C HIS A 37 11.53 16.54 8.74
N LEU A 38 10.96 15.85 7.77
CA LEU A 38 10.20 16.40 6.65
C LEU A 38 8.86 16.98 7.12
N LYS A 39 8.60 18.26 6.82
CA LYS A 39 7.34 18.94 7.16
C LYS A 39 6.81 19.81 6.03
N ILE A 40 5.49 19.77 5.83
CA ILE A 40 4.79 20.71 4.95
C ILE A 40 4.60 22.04 5.68
N LEU A 41 5.30 23.09 5.23
CA LEU A 41 5.15 24.45 5.73
C LEU A 41 3.98 25.19 5.07
N LYS A 42 3.64 24.80 3.84
CA LYS A 42 2.53 25.35 3.06
C LYS A 42 2.12 24.38 1.96
N ALA A 43 0.83 24.17 1.80
CA ALA A 43 0.23 23.73 0.54
C ALA A 43 -1.02 24.58 0.30
N GLN A 44 -1.04 25.33 -0.81
CA GLN A 44 -2.14 26.25 -1.10
C GLN A 44 -2.41 26.34 -2.60
N TRP A 45 -3.68 26.25 -3.00
CA TRP A 45 -4.14 26.35 -4.39
C TRP A 45 -4.92 27.65 -4.63
N ASP A 46 -4.74 28.27 -5.80
CA ASP A 46 -5.33 29.56 -6.19
C ASP A 46 -6.20 29.38 -7.45
N GLN A 47 -7.54 29.37 -7.30
CA GLN A 47 -8.49 29.02 -8.35
C GLN A 47 -8.41 29.96 -9.56
N LYS A 48 -8.19 31.26 -9.34
CA LYS A 48 -8.07 32.26 -10.40
C LYS A 48 -6.82 32.08 -11.26
N LYS A 49 -5.83 31.33 -10.76
CA LYS A 49 -4.53 31.13 -11.41
C LYS A 49 -4.22 29.68 -11.72
N GLN A 50 -5.10 28.75 -11.31
CA GLN A 50 -4.89 27.30 -11.34
C GLN A 50 -3.50 26.94 -10.77
N LYS A 51 -3.12 27.57 -9.65
CA LYS A 51 -1.74 27.56 -9.16
C LYS A 51 -1.63 26.90 -7.80
N LEU A 52 -0.76 25.90 -7.69
CA LEU A 52 -0.30 25.35 -6.42
C LEU A 52 1.00 26.04 -5.97
N ASP A 53 1.07 26.48 -4.71
CA ASP A 53 2.29 26.98 -4.03
C ASP A 53 2.58 26.11 -2.80
N VAL A 54 3.61 25.26 -2.92
CA VAL A 54 4.03 24.30 -1.87
C VAL A 54 5.36 24.72 -1.27
N LYS A 55 5.50 24.57 0.04
CA LYS A 55 6.74 24.79 0.78
C LYS A 55 6.92 23.67 1.80
N ALA A 56 8.13 23.16 1.90
CA ALA A 56 8.49 22.11 2.86
C ALA A 56 9.88 22.36 3.44
N GLU A 57 10.13 21.89 4.65
CA GLU A 57 11.47 21.82 5.25
C GLU A 57 11.87 20.36 5.46
N GLU A 58 13.16 20.08 5.27
CA GLU A 58 13.80 18.83 5.69
C GLU A 58 15.32 19.09 5.77
N GLY A 59 15.88 18.95 6.97
CA GLY A 59 17.31 19.10 7.23
C GLY A 59 17.98 20.36 6.65
N SER A 60 19.17 20.17 6.09
CA SER A 60 20.04 21.22 5.52
C SER A 60 19.97 21.35 3.99
N GLY A 61 19.04 20.64 3.32
CA GLY A 61 18.89 20.68 1.86
C GLY A 61 19.64 19.60 1.07
N GLY A 62 20.14 18.55 1.74
CA GLY A 62 20.83 17.42 1.10
C GLY A 62 19.92 16.39 0.40
N SER A 63 18.60 16.50 0.56
CA SER A 63 17.62 15.55 0.02
C SER A 63 16.98 16.04 -1.27
N THR A 64 16.36 15.12 -2.02
CA THR A 64 15.37 15.48 -3.04
C THR A 64 13.96 15.26 -2.49
N LEU A 65 13.14 16.31 -2.50
CA LEU A 65 11.72 16.21 -2.17
C LEU A 65 10.87 16.09 -3.44
N THR A 66 10.00 15.08 -3.44
CA THR A 66 9.05 14.78 -4.51
C THR A 66 7.63 14.98 -3.98
N VAL A 67 6.85 15.81 -4.66
CA VAL A 67 5.46 16.13 -4.35
C VAL A 67 4.53 15.32 -5.26
N TYR A 68 3.53 14.68 -4.67
CA TYR A 68 2.43 14.02 -5.36
C TYR A 68 1.15 14.83 -5.13
N TYR A 69 0.51 15.28 -6.21
CA TYR A 69 -0.65 16.16 -6.14
C TYR A 69 -1.54 15.97 -7.38
N GLY A 70 -2.83 15.70 -7.19
CA GLY A 70 -3.79 15.54 -8.29
C GLY A 70 -3.35 14.50 -9.33
N GLY A 71 -2.84 13.34 -8.88
CA GLY A 71 -2.30 12.29 -9.75
C GLY A 71 -0.97 12.60 -10.43
N ASN A 72 -0.38 13.78 -10.22
CA ASN A 72 0.85 14.22 -10.87
C ASN A 72 2.03 14.28 -9.88
N THR A 73 3.26 14.18 -10.41
CA THR A 73 4.50 14.13 -9.63
C THR A 73 5.43 15.30 -9.95
N TYR A 74 5.93 16.01 -8.93
CA TYR A 74 6.74 17.22 -9.07
C TYR A 74 7.96 17.25 -8.14
N ARG A 75 9.15 17.61 -8.64
CA ARG A 75 10.34 17.80 -7.78
C ARG A 75 10.38 19.23 -7.21
N MET A 76 10.60 19.36 -5.90
CA MET A 76 10.76 20.68 -5.26
C MET A 76 12.18 21.24 -5.42
N LYS A 77 12.33 22.57 -5.45
CA LYS A 77 13.65 23.23 -5.50
C LYS A 77 14.05 23.76 -4.14
N TYR A 78 15.15 23.27 -3.58
CA TYR A 78 15.73 23.82 -2.35
C TYR A 78 16.14 25.29 -2.54
N LYS A 79 15.95 26.08 -1.48
CA LYS A 79 16.26 27.51 -1.40
C LYS A 79 17.17 27.73 -0.19
N GLU A 80 18.48 27.55 -0.40
CA GLU A 80 19.53 27.68 0.61
C GLU A 80 19.37 28.91 1.51
N LYS A 81 19.25 30.12 0.92
CA LYS A 81 19.01 31.39 1.64
C LYS A 81 17.73 31.46 2.49
N LYS A 82 16.84 30.47 2.38
CA LYS A 82 15.57 30.38 3.13
C LYS A 82 15.43 29.06 3.90
N HIS A 83 16.45 28.20 3.86
CA HIS A 83 16.50 26.85 4.44
C HIS A 83 15.24 26.00 4.21
N ARG A 84 14.68 26.03 3.01
CA ARG A 84 13.46 25.26 2.67
C ARG A 84 13.35 24.93 1.19
N TYR A 85 12.51 23.97 0.86
CA TYR A 85 12.09 23.66 -0.50
C TYR A 85 10.87 24.49 -0.88
N GLU A 86 10.83 24.98 -2.13
CA GLU A 86 9.68 25.69 -2.70
C GLU A 86 9.33 25.04 -4.06
N LEU A 87 8.04 24.76 -4.28
CA LEU A 87 7.48 24.31 -5.56
C LEU A 87 6.31 25.22 -5.93
N LYS A 88 6.22 25.58 -7.21
CA LYS A 88 5.07 26.28 -7.79
C LYS A 88 4.70 25.60 -9.10
N VAL A 89 3.45 25.20 -9.23
CA VAL A 89 2.90 24.55 -10.42
C VAL A 89 1.72 25.38 -10.90
N GLU A 90 1.71 25.75 -12.18
CA GLU A 90 0.59 26.40 -12.86
C GLU A 90 0.68 26.11 -14.38
N PRO A 91 -0.44 25.78 -15.05
CA PRO A 91 -1.74 25.43 -14.48
C PRO A 91 -1.73 24.02 -13.83
N VAL A 92 -2.56 23.81 -12.81
CA VAL A 92 -2.83 22.50 -12.20
C VAL A 92 -4.24 22.47 -11.59
N CYS A 93 -4.93 21.34 -11.74
CA CYS A 93 -6.25 21.10 -11.15
C CYS A 93 -6.21 21.13 -9.61
N TYR A 94 -7.37 21.30 -8.98
CA TYR A 94 -7.48 21.19 -7.53
C TYR A 94 -7.54 19.72 -7.09
N ALA A 95 -6.73 19.36 -6.10
CA ALA A 95 -6.90 18.20 -5.27
C ALA A 95 -6.88 18.64 -3.79
N SER A 96 -7.69 17.99 -2.96
CA SER A 96 -7.82 18.32 -1.53
C SER A 96 -6.60 17.91 -0.70
N SER A 97 -5.83 16.93 -1.17
CA SER A 97 -4.65 16.39 -0.49
C SER A 97 -3.37 16.52 -1.33
N ILE A 98 -2.24 16.51 -0.62
CA ILE A 98 -0.89 16.48 -1.17
C ILE A 98 -0.05 15.49 -0.36
N SER A 99 0.87 14.79 -1.02
CA SER A 99 1.92 14.02 -0.36
C SER A 99 3.29 14.57 -0.75
N ILE A 100 4.26 14.56 0.16
CA ILE A 100 5.66 14.88 -0.11
C ILE A 100 6.52 13.74 0.44
N SER A 101 7.31 13.11 -0.42
CA SER A 101 8.30 12.10 -0.05
C SER A 101 9.71 12.63 -0.24
N SER A 102 10.61 12.24 0.67
CA SER A 102 12.04 12.53 0.59
C SER A 102 12.85 11.30 0.17
N THR A 103 14.03 11.55 -0.42
CA THR A 103 15.10 10.55 -0.55
C THR A 103 15.63 10.02 0.79
N SER A 104 15.29 10.62 1.93
CA SER A 104 15.52 10.06 3.26
C SER A 104 14.60 8.86 3.58
N GLY A 105 13.52 8.67 2.82
CA GLY A 105 12.44 7.71 3.07
C GLY A 105 11.23 8.32 3.78
N GLU A 106 11.37 9.46 4.45
CA GLU A 106 10.26 10.12 5.14
C GLU A 106 9.21 10.64 4.15
N THR A 107 7.94 10.46 4.48
CA THR A 107 6.80 10.93 3.68
C THR A 107 5.78 11.61 4.57
N VAL A 108 5.27 12.77 4.15
CA VAL A 108 4.27 13.57 4.86
C VAL A 108 3.11 13.91 3.94
N THR A 109 1.89 13.72 4.42
CA THR A 109 0.67 14.12 3.74
C THR A 109 0.09 15.39 4.37
N GLY A 110 -0.69 16.15 3.60
CA GLY A 110 -1.37 17.34 4.10
C GLY A 110 -2.57 17.74 3.25
N GLU A 111 -3.40 18.61 3.82
CA GLU A 111 -4.52 19.25 3.15
C GLU A 111 -4.04 20.46 2.33
N VAL A 112 -4.58 20.64 1.13
CA VAL A 112 -4.29 21.80 0.27
C VAL A 112 -5.34 22.88 0.45
N LYS A 113 -4.94 23.98 1.07
CA LYS A 113 -5.86 25.08 1.36
C LYS A 113 -6.21 25.87 0.11
N ILE A 114 -7.49 26.11 -0.14
CA ILE A 114 -7.92 27.02 -1.21
C ILE A 114 -7.63 28.47 -0.76
N LYS A 115 -7.02 29.27 -1.62
CA LYS A 115 -6.67 30.68 -1.37
C LYS A 115 -7.84 31.62 -1.65
N GLU A 116 -8.46 31.43 -2.80
CA GLU A 116 -9.58 32.21 -3.34
C GLU A 116 -10.40 31.25 -4.20
N GLY A 117 -11.73 31.28 -4.06
CA GLY A 117 -12.65 30.34 -4.70
C GLY A 117 -13.17 29.25 -3.74
N ASP A 118 -13.87 28.27 -4.29
CA ASP A 118 -14.56 27.17 -3.61
C ASP A 118 -13.97 25.78 -3.93
N GLY A 119 -13.02 25.70 -4.88
CA GLY A 119 -12.44 24.44 -5.35
C GLY A 119 -13.36 23.62 -6.26
N ALA A 120 -14.59 24.09 -6.49
CA ALA A 120 -15.56 23.48 -7.39
C ALA A 120 -15.51 24.16 -8.77
N GLY A 121 -15.92 23.44 -9.81
CA GLY A 121 -15.98 23.98 -11.18
C GLY A 121 -14.69 23.90 -12.00
N TYR A 122 -13.71 23.08 -11.58
CA TYR A 122 -12.74 22.48 -12.50
C TYR A 122 -12.77 20.97 -12.31
N GLU A 123 -13.75 20.34 -12.95
CA GLU A 123 -13.75 18.88 -13.12
C GLU A 123 -12.52 18.47 -13.92
N SER A 124 -11.88 17.37 -13.52
CA SER A 124 -10.89 16.68 -14.33
C SER A 124 -11.60 16.01 -15.50
N GLY A 125 -11.95 16.80 -16.51
CA GLY A 125 -12.68 16.33 -17.68
C GLY A 125 -11.86 15.32 -18.47
N ASP A 126 -12.26 14.05 -18.39
CA ASP A 126 -12.05 13.09 -19.47
C ASP A 126 -12.74 13.67 -20.71
N GLY A 127 -11.94 14.18 -21.65
CA GLY A 127 -12.38 15.23 -22.56
C GLY A 127 -11.58 15.23 -23.86
N GLY A 128 -11.93 14.33 -24.76
CA GLY A 128 -11.40 14.33 -26.12
C GLY A 128 -11.88 15.52 -26.95
N SER A 129 -11.04 15.92 -27.92
CA SER A 129 -11.33 16.84 -29.02
C SER A 129 -11.58 18.32 -28.66
N GLY A 130 -10.60 19.16 -29.00
CA GLY A 130 -10.65 20.60 -28.77
C GLY A 130 -9.40 21.32 -29.26
N SER A 131 -9.06 21.16 -30.54
CA SER A 131 -7.96 21.91 -31.16
C SER A 131 -8.28 23.41 -31.17
N ASP A 132 -7.43 24.24 -30.58
CA ASP A 132 -7.08 25.51 -31.23
C ASP A 132 -5.70 26.06 -30.83
N ASN A 133 -5.08 26.77 -31.78
CA ASN A 133 -3.69 27.21 -31.69
C ASN A 133 -3.49 28.47 -30.81
N GLY A 134 -2.45 28.47 -29.98
CA GLY A 134 -1.95 29.64 -29.25
C GLY A 134 -0.43 29.64 -29.15
N GLY A 135 0.25 30.19 -30.15
CA GLY A 135 1.71 30.07 -30.30
C GLY A 135 2.53 30.80 -29.22
N GLY A 136 3.53 30.11 -28.68
CA GLY A 136 4.58 30.67 -27.81
C GLY A 136 5.96 30.16 -28.20
N THR A 137 6.69 30.91 -29.02
CA THR A 137 8.05 30.56 -29.49
C THR A 137 9.08 30.68 -28.36
N GLY A 138 9.82 29.60 -28.08
CA GLY A 138 10.70 29.55 -26.90
C GLY A 138 11.87 28.54 -26.93
N GLY A 139 12.58 28.43 -28.05
CA GLY A 139 14.01 28.06 -28.09
C GLY A 139 14.48 26.67 -27.63
N GLY A 140 14.89 25.83 -28.60
CA GLY A 140 16.24 25.24 -28.56
C GLY A 140 16.44 23.92 -27.81
N GLY A 141 15.65 22.89 -28.10
CA GLY A 141 15.98 21.50 -27.80
C GLY A 141 15.40 20.55 -28.84
N THR A 142 16.23 19.77 -29.54
CA THR A 142 15.79 18.79 -30.55
C THR A 142 15.30 17.50 -29.87
N GLY A 143 14.22 17.60 -29.10
CA GLY A 143 13.40 16.46 -28.70
C GLY A 143 12.22 16.35 -29.63
N VAL A 144 12.06 15.22 -30.31
CA VAL A 144 10.79 14.91 -30.98
C VAL A 144 9.77 14.68 -29.85
N ASN A 145 8.73 15.50 -29.77
CA ASN A 145 7.70 15.31 -28.75
C ASN A 145 6.87 14.08 -29.13
N ARG A 146 7.20 12.92 -28.56
CA ARG A 146 6.55 11.65 -28.85
C ARG A 146 5.16 11.64 -28.22
N ASP A 147 4.14 11.38 -29.02
CA ASP A 147 2.78 11.26 -28.52
C ASP A 147 2.54 9.82 -28.03
N VAL A 148 2.80 9.60 -26.74
CA VAL A 148 2.75 8.27 -26.10
C VAL A 148 1.56 8.16 -25.15
N VAL A 149 0.89 7.01 -25.19
CA VAL A 149 -0.20 6.63 -24.29
C VAL A 149 0.15 5.29 -23.64
N VAL A 150 -0.15 5.16 -22.34
CA VAL A 150 0.00 3.90 -21.61
C VAL A 150 -1.33 3.50 -20.97
N MET A 151 -1.70 2.23 -21.11
CA MET A 151 -2.83 1.59 -20.43
C MET A 151 -2.28 0.56 -19.45
N ALA A 152 -2.68 0.63 -18.19
CA ALA A 152 -2.20 -0.27 -17.13
C ALA A 152 -3.34 -1.03 -16.46
N THR A 153 -3.09 -2.30 -16.13
CA THR A 153 -4.05 -3.20 -15.47
C THR A 153 -3.34 -4.04 -14.41
N ASN A 154 -4.06 -4.39 -13.34
CA ASN A 154 -3.72 -5.55 -12.52
C ASN A 154 -4.33 -6.80 -13.18
N ASP A 155 -3.58 -7.90 -13.29
CA ASP A 155 -4.10 -9.11 -13.97
C ASP A 155 -4.97 -9.99 -13.06
N LEU A 156 -4.79 -9.87 -11.74
CA LEU A 156 -5.66 -10.44 -10.75
C LEU A 156 -6.85 -9.52 -10.51
N GLY A 157 -7.99 -10.14 -10.18
CA GLY A 157 -9.05 -9.45 -9.43
C GLY A 157 -8.57 -9.11 -8.02
N MET A 158 -9.50 -8.91 -7.09
CA MET A 158 -9.15 -8.63 -5.70
C MET A 158 -8.33 -9.77 -5.09
N HIS A 159 -7.07 -9.50 -4.78
CA HIS A 159 -6.16 -10.49 -4.21
C HIS A 159 -6.45 -10.67 -2.72
N CYS A 160 -6.82 -11.89 -2.32
CA CYS A 160 -7.13 -12.21 -0.94
C CYS A 160 -5.86 -12.46 -0.12
N THR A 161 -5.74 -11.80 1.01
CA THR A 161 -4.79 -12.12 2.08
C THR A 161 -5.55 -12.29 3.40
N CYS A 162 -4.86 -12.66 4.48
CA CYS A 162 -5.42 -12.70 5.82
C CYS A 162 -4.58 -11.83 6.78
N PRO A 163 -5.14 -11.41 7.93
CA PRO A 163 -4.36 -10.77 8.97
C PRO A 163 -3.43 -11.81 9.63
N GLY A 164 -2.15 -11.74 9.29
CA GLY A 164 -1.13 -12.68 9.75
C GLY A 164 -0.90 -13.88 8.81
N ALA A 165 0.21 -14.56 9.06
CA ALA A 165 0.72 -15.73 8.35
C ALA A 165 1.29 -16.81 9.31
N SER A 166 1.21 -16.59 10.61
CA SER A 166 1.71 -17.48 11.69
C SER A 166 0.99 -18.82 11.81
N THR A 167 -0.21 -18.98 11.26
CA THR A 167 -1.02 -20.20 11.36
C THR A 167 -1.18 -20.89 10.01
N PHE A 168 -1.63 -20.16 8.99
CA PHE A 168 -1.70 -20.62 7.61
C PHE A 168 -1.72 -19.45 6.64
N ILE A 169 -1.52 -19.74 5.35
CA ILE A 169 -1.85 -18.81 4.26
C ILE A 169 -2.75 -19.48 3.22
N VAL A 170 -3.70 -18.70 2.71
CA VAL A 170 -4.47 -19.01 1.51
C VAL A 170 -3.63 -18.63 0.28
N LEU A 171 -3.20 -17.37 0.22
CA LEU A 171 -2.30 -16.83 -0.80
C LEU A 171 -1.27 -15.88 -0.15
N PRO A 172 -0.03 -15.82 -0.66
CA PRO A 172 0.97 -14.82 -0.25
C PRO A 172 0.60 -13.43 -0.78
N PRO A 173 1.09 -12.31 -0.20
CA PRO A 173 0.95 -10.97 -0.80
C PRO A 173 1.54 -10.93 -2.21
N PHE A 174 0.67 -10.72 -3.21
CA PHE A 174 1.03 -10.90 -4.62
C PHE A 174 0.08 -10.11 -5.52
N ASN A 175 0.61 -9.36 -6.48
CA ASN A 175 -0.15 -8.70 -7.54
C ASN A 175 0.69 -8.67 -8.82
N THR A 176 0.04 -8.71 -9.99
CA THR A 176 0.72 -8.65 -11.29
C THR A 176 0.23 -7.42 -12.04
N LEU A 177 1.14 -6.50 -12.30
CA LEU A 177 0.89 -5.32 -13.11
C LEU A 177 1.27 -5.59 -14.56
N ARG A 178 0.36 -5.27 -15.48
CA ARG A 178 0.62 -5.21 -16.92
C ARG A 178 0.42 -3.79 -17.43
N ALA A 179 1.24 -3.39 -18.39
CA ALA A 179 1.10 -2.13 -19.09
C ALA A 179 1.32 -2.31 -20.61
N GLN A 180 0.41 -1.78 -21.41
CA GLN A 180 0.60 -1.69 -22.86
C GLN A 180 0.82 -0.24 -23.25
N VAL A 181 1.89 0.01 -24.02
CA VAL A 181 2.34 1.35 -24.39
C VAL A 181 2.19 1.52 -25.89
N PHE A 182 1.63 2.65 -26.31
CA PHE A 182 1.35 3.00 -27.69
C PHE A 182 1.97 4.35 -28.03
N GLU A 183 2.59 4.45 -29.20
CA GLU A 183 2.96 5.72 -29.83
C GLU A 183 1.94 6.05 -30.93
N ARG A 184 1.27 7.19 -30.82
CA ARG A 184 0.24 7.66 -31.76
C ARG A 184 0.88 8.27 -33.00
N VAL A 185 1.39 7.41 -33.88
CA VAL A 185 2.04 7.80 -35.14
C VAL A 185 1.17 7.48 -36.36
N GLY A 186 0.60 8.52 -36.97
CA GLY A 186 -0.27 8.37 -38.15
C GLY A 186 -1.59 7.65 -37.80
N GLU A 187 -2.15 6.92 -38.77
CA GLU A 187 -3.45 6.25 -38.64
C GLU A 187 -3.40 4.95 -37.81
N ASN A 188 -2.21 4.35 -37.61
CA ASN A 188 -2.04 3.08 -36.91
C ASN A 188 -1.05 3.25 -35.74
N PRO A 189 -1.50 3.18 -34.47
CA PRO A 189 -0.61 3.34 -33.34
C PRO A 189 0.42 2.20 -33.27
N LYS A 190 1.68 2.56 -32.98
CA LYS A 190 2.79 1.61 -32.81
C LYS A 190 2.83 1.14 -31.35
N ILE A 191 2.82 -0.18 -31.11
CA ILE A 191 3.10 -0.72 -29.77
C ILE A 191 4.58 -0.53 -29.44
N LEU A 192 4.88 0.03 -28.28
CA LEU A 192 6.24 0.19 -27.76
C LEU A 192 6.53 -0.92 -26.73
N SER A 193 7.41 -1.85 -27.10
CA SER A 193 7.85 -2.96 -26.23
C SER A 193 9.34 -3.29 -26.40
N ASP A 194 10.13 -2.39 -26.98
CA ASP A 194 11.59 -2.53 -27.08
C ASP A 194 12.24 -1.83 -25.87
N PRO A 195 12.96 -2.55 -24.98
CA PRO A 195 13.65 -1.96 -23.82
C PRO A 195 14.86 -1.09 -24.17
N ASN A 196 15.23 -0.99 -25.45
CA ASN A 196 16.22 -0.02 -25.93
C ASN A 196 15.58 1.31 -26.40
N ASP A 197 14.26 1.34 -26.62
CA ASP A 197 13.48 2.52 -27.05
C ASP A 197 12.90 3.26 -25.83
N ILE A 198 12.21 2.52 -24.96
CA ILE A 198 11.58 3.04 -23.75
C ILE A 198 11.86 2.15 -22.53
N ARG A 199 11.62 2.71 -21.34
CA ARG A 199 11.55 1.98 -20.07
C ARG A 199 10.21 2.25 -19.41
N VAL A 200 9.63 1.22 -18.79
CA VAL A 200 8.39 1.35 -18.02
C VAL A 200 8.68 1.09 -16.55
N GLU A 201 8.28 2.01 -15.70
CA GLU A 201 8.45 1.96 -14.23
C GLU A 201 7.08 1.91 -13.55
N TYR A 202 7.01 1.25 -12.39
CA TYR A 202 5.82 1.18 -11.54
C TYR A 202 6.11 1.61 -10.09
N SER A 203 5.08 2.04 -9.37
CA SER A 203 5.12 2.28 -7.92
C SER A 203 3.74 2.12 -7.30
N ILE A 204 3.63 1.44 -6.16
CA ILE A 204 2.39 1.40 -5.35
C ILE A 204 2.40 2.62 -4.43
N LEU A 205 1.42 3.51 -4.56
CA LEU A 205 1.44 4.84 -3.94
C LEU A 205 1.33 4.79 -2.41
N GLU A 206 0.49 3.90 -1.87
CA GLU A 206 0.15 3.81 -0.45
C GLU A 206 0.98 2.77 0.31
N ASN A 207 1.77 1.95 -0.38
CA ASN A 207 2.65 0.97 0.24
C ASN A 207 4.12 1.39 0.08
N SER A 208 4.80 1.60 1.21
CA SER A 208 6.26 1.79 1.26
C SER A 208 6.91 0.75 2.16
N ASP A 209 8.23 0.56 1.98
CA ASP A 209 9.01 -0.39 2.79
C ASP A 209 8.90 -0.08 4.30
N GLN A 210 8.87 1.20 4.68
CA GLN A 210 8.69 1.63 6.06
C GLN A 210 7.28 1.35 6.57
N VAL A 211 6.27 1.64 5.75
CA VAL A 211 4.85 1.48 6.11
C VAL A 211 4.51 0.01 6.34
N LEU A 212 4.91 -0.89 5.44
CA LEU A 212 4.64 -2.31 5.59
C LEU A 212 5.49 -2.95 6.71
N LYS A 213 6.75 -2.56 6.90
CA LYS A 213 7.53 -2.96 8.09
C LYS A 213 6.95 -2.45 9.42
N GLY A 214 6.11 -1.42 9.38
CA GLY A 214 5.37 -0.90 10.55
C GLY A 214 3.98 -1.50 10.73
N ASP A 215 3.50 -2.34 9.81
CA ASP A 215 2.22 -3.05 9.96
C ASP A 215 2.44 -4.41 10.66
N PRO A 216 1.72 -4.70 11.76
CA PRO A 216 1.95 -5.91 12.53
C PRO A 216 1.62 -7.20 11.76
N TYR A 217 0.67 -7.18 10.82
CA TYR A 217 0.33 -8.37 10.03
C TYR A 217 1.34 -8.60 8.90
N PHE A 218 1.92 -7.53 8.35
CA PHE A 218 3.02 -7.67 7.39
C PHE A 218 4.35 -7.99 8.07
N GLN A 219 4.58 -7.57 9.32
CA GLN A 219 5.66 -8.10 10.16
C GLN A 219 5.52 -9.61 10.37
N ASP A 220 4.31 -10.09 10.67
CA ASP A 220 4.01 -11.53 10.78
C ASP A 220 4.32 -12.26 9.45
N TRP A 221 3.97 -11.68 8.30
CA TRP A 221 4.38 -12.19 6.99
C TRP A 221 5.91 -12.24 6.79
N ILE A 222 6.64 -11.20 7.19
CA ILE A 222 8.12 -11.18 7.11
C ILE A 222 8.72 -12.28 8.01
N GLN A 223 8.14 -12.53 9.18
CA GLN A 223 8.61 -13.54 10.14
C GLN A 223 8.29 -14.98 9.72
N TYR A 224 7.06 -15.25 9.30
CA TYR A 224 6.53 -16.60 9.06
C TYR A 224 6.56 -17.03 7.58
N GLY A 225 6.62 -16.07 6.66
CA GLY A 225 6.81 -16.32 5.22
C GLY A 225 7.98 -17.27 4.91
N PRO A 226 9.18 -17.12 5.51
CA PRO A 226 10.31 -18.03 5.27
C PRO A 226 10.05 -19.49 5.69
N LYS A 227 9.16 -19.75 6.65
CA LYS A 227 8.71 -21.11 6.99
C LYS A 227 7.80 -21.69 5.90
N LEU A 228 6.93 -20.85 5.32
CA LEU A 228 6.01 -21.20 4.23
C LEU A 228 6.73 -21.35 2.87
N PHE A 229 7.88 -20.69 2.72
CA PHE A 229 8.73 -20.68 1.54
C PHE A 229 10.21 -20.85 1.93
N PRO A 230 10.64 -22.09 2.29
CA PRO A 230 12.00 -22.35 2.76
C PRO A 230 13.07 -21.86 1.79
N GLY A 231 14.06 -21.13 2.32
CA GLY A 231 15.14 -20.52 1.54
C GLY A 231 14.81 -19.17 0.90
N PHE A 232 13.58 -18.65 1.06
CA PHE A 232 13.21 -17.31 0.59
C PHE A 232 13.26 -16.26 1.71
N SER A 233 13.61 -15.02 1.36
CA SER A 233 13.54 -13.87 2.27
C SER A 233 12.66 -12.78 1.66
N PHE A 234 11.67 -12.30 2.43
CA PHE A 234 10.75 -11.23 2.01
C PHE A 234 11.32 -9.82 2.23
N VAL A 235 12.53 -9.74 2.80
CA VAL A 235 13.34 -8.51 2.88
C VAL A 235 14.68 -8.76 2.21
N ARG A 236 15.04 -7.89 1.27
CA ARG A 236 16.30 -7.91 0.52
C ARG A 236 17.47 -7.42 1.37
N SER A 237 18.69 -7.67 0.91
CA SER A 237 19.92 -7.18 1.54
C SER A 237 20.06 -5.64 1.51
N ASP A 238 19.42 -4.99 0.54
CA ASP A 238 19.26 -3.52 0.46
C ASP A 238 18.15 -2.98 1.40
N GLY A 239 17.47 -3.88 2.14
CA GLY A 239 16.39 -3.55 3.06
C GLY A 239 15.02 -3.42 2.40
N ARG A 240 14.87 -3.52 1.07
CA ARG A 240 13.56 -3.40 0.41
C ARG A 240 12.72 -4.67 0.58
N ILE A 241 11.41 -4.52 0.68
CA ILE A 241 10.45 -5.63 0.72
C ILE A 241 10.32 -6.22 -0.69
N GLN A 242 10.30 -7.55 -0.79
CA GLN A 242 10.07 -8.25 -2.05
C GLN A 242 9.01 -9.34 -1.93
N GLY A 243 8.26 -9.55 -3.00
CA GLY A 243 7.41 -10.73 -3.19
C GLY A 243 8.20 -11.93 -3.73
N LEU A 244 7.53 -13.06 -3.95
CA LEU A 244 8.15 -14.35 -4.31
C LEU A 244 8.95 -14.33 -5.63
N THR A 245 8.69 -13.37 -6.50
CA THR A 245 9.38 -13.15 -7.78
C THR A 245 10.61 -12.24 -7.66
N GLY A 246 10.85 -11.66 -6.49
CA GLY A 246 11.83 -10.59 -6.29
C GLY A 246 11.31 -9.18 -6.64
N ALA A 247 10.07 -9.06 -7.14
CA ALA A 247 9.42 -7.77 -7.35
C ALA A 247 9.24 -7.02 -6.02
N THR A 248 9.37 -5.69 -6.07
CA THR A 248 9.33 -4.81 -4.89
C THR A 248 8.13 -3.87 -5.00
N LEU A 249 7.95 -2.91 -4.09
CA LEU A 249 6.82 -1.96 -4.14
C LEU A 249 6.94 -0.90 -5.25
N SER A 250 8.11 -0.81 -5.89
CA SER A 250 8.38 0.06 -7.05
C SER A 250 9.60 -0.41 -7.84
N GLY A 251 9.65 -0.16 -9.14
CA GLY A 251 10.80 -0.55 -9.96
C GLY A 251 10.50 -0.52 -11.45
N GLU A 252 11.34 -1.19 -12.23
CA GLU A 252 11.14 -1.37 -13.67
C GLU A 252 10.22 -2.57 -13.94
N MET A 253 9.43 -2.48 -15.01
CA MET A 253 8.64 -3.59 -15.55
C MET A 253 9.45 -4.30 -16.64
N GLU A 254 9.29 -5.62 -16.76
CA GLU A 254 9.97 -6.43 -17.77
C GLU A 254 9.25 -6.31 -19.12
N ALA A 255 10.00 -6.09 -20.20
CA ALA A 255 9.45 -6.10 -21.56
C ALA A 255 9.03 -7.52 -21.97
N LYS A 256 7.79 -7.66 -22.43
CA LYS A 256 7.21 -8.90 -22.99
C LYS A 256 6.86 -8.69 -24.47
N GLY A 257 6.28 -9.71 -25.10
CA GLY A 257 5.87 -9.67 -26.51
C GLY A 257 4.68 -8.75 -26.81
N GLY A 258 4.90 -7.43 -26.76
CA GLY A 258 3.88 -6.41 -27.04
C GLY A 258 3.23 -5.79 -25.80
N TRP A 259 3.76 -6.05 -24.60
CA TRP A 259 3.37 -5.38 -23.35
C TRP A 259 4.55 -5.38 -22.37
N TRP A 260 4.35 -4.78 -21.20
CA TRP A 260 5.28 -4.70 -20.08
C TRP A 260 4.65 -5.32 -18.86
N GLU A 261 5.41 -6.03 -18.03
CA GLU A 261 4.87 -6.78 -16.90
C GLU A 261 5.78 -6.74 -15.68
N VAL A 262 5.20 -6.63 -14.48
CA VAL A 262 5.85 -7.05 -13.25
C VAL A 262 4.92 -7.98 -12.49
N VAL A 263 5.42 -9.18 -12.19
CA VAL A 263 4.68 -10.25 -11.52
C VAL A 263 5.07 -10.28 -10.05
N GLY A 264 4.12 -10.51 -9.13
CA GLY A 264 4.41 -10.79 -7.72
C GLY A 264 4.78 -9.58 -6.86
N VAL A 265 4.24 -8.41 -7.16
CA VAL A 265 4.37 -7.20 -6.32
C VAL A 265 3.72 -7.47 -4.94
N PRO A 266 4.43 -7.29 -3.81
CA PRO A 266 3.95 -7.64 -2.48
C PRO A 266 3.05 -6.55 -1.87
N ALA A 267 2.02 -6.13 -2.61
CA ALA A 267 1.06 -5.13 -2.15
C ALA A 267 0.16 -5.68 -1.02
N TYR A 268 -0.23 -4.84 -0.06
CA TYR A 268 -0.94 -5.23 1.15
C TYR A 268 -1.93 -4.15 1.64
N PRO A 269 -3.10 -4.50 2.21
CA PRO A 269 -4.15 -3.53 2.55
C PRO A 269 -3.66 -2.53 3.59
N ILE A 270 -3.69 -1.24 3.25
CA ILE A 270 -3.15 -0.18 4.11
C ILE A 270 -4.18 0.32 5.12
N LYS A 271 -3.75 0.67 6.32
CA LYS A 271 -4.58 1.34 7.34
C LYS A 271 -5.08 2.68 6.82
N ASP A 272 -6.39 2.87 6.81
CA ASP A 272 -7.08 4.09 6.40
C ASP A 272 -8.32 4.27 7.28
N PRO A 273 -8.43 5.35 8.07
CA PRO A 273 -9.63 5.64 8.87
C PRO A 273 -10.94 5.74 8.06
N ASN A 274 -10.85 6.07 6.76
CA ASN A 274 -11.99 6.12 5.84
C ASN A 274 -12.07 4.85 4.95
N GLY A 275 -11.22 3.86 5.22
CA GLY A 275 -11.12 2.64 4.46
C GLY A 275 -12.40 1.81 4.49
N ALA A 276 -12.77 1.26 3.33
CA ALA A 276 -13.98 0.45 3.17
C ALA A 276 -13.85 -0.98 3.76
N GLN A 277 -12.64 -1.42 4.10
CA GLN A 277 -12.40 -2.73 4.70
C GLN A 277 -12.37 -2.62 6.23
N ILE A 278 -13.27 -3.35 6.87
CA ILE A 278 -13.22 -3.59 8.32
C ILE A 278 -12.16 -4.66 8.59
N ASP A 279 -11.35 -4.45 9.63
CA ASP A 279 -10.36 -5.42 10.07
C ASP A 279 -11.05 -6.51 10.92
N PRO A 280 -11.01 -7.79 10.52
CA PRO A 280 -11.79 -8.85 11.17
C PRO A 280 -11.28 -9.20 12.58
N LEU A 281 -10.12 -8.69 12.98
CA LEU A 281 -9.58 -8.82 14.34
C LEU A 281 -9.83 -7.56 15.20
N GLY A 282 -10.71 -6.65 14.75
CA GLY A 282 -11.02 -5.41 15.46
C GLY A 282 -9.94 -4.33 15.35
N GLY A 283 -9.04 -4.46 14.37
CA GLY A 283 -8.06 -3.43 14.02
C GLY A 283 -8.68 -2.18 13.36
N PRO A 284 -7.84 -1.20 12.98
CA PRO A 284 -8.30 -0.02 12.23
C PRO A 284 -8.76 -0.40 10.82
N ASN A 285 -9.73 0.33 10.29
CA ASN A 285 -10.17 0.19 8.89
C ASN A 285 -8.99 0.30 7.90
N ARG A 286 -9.18 -0.30 6.72
CA ARG A 286 -8.17 -0.39 5.67
C ARG A 286 -8.72 -0.02 4.30
N ASN A 287 -7.86 0.50 3.43
CA ASN A 287 -8.15 0.67 2.02
C ASN A 287 -7.72 -0.60 1.25
N PRO A 288 -8.65 -1.35 0.64
CA PRO A 288 -8.33 -2.50 -0.18
C PRO A 288 -8.07 -2.17 -1.67
N TYR A 289 -8.22 -0.91 -2.07
CA TYR A 289 -8.06 -0.44 -3.45
C TYR A 289 -6.87 0.53 -3.52
N LEU A 290 -5.67 -0.02 -3.65
CA LEU A 290 -4.44 0.77 -3.70
C LEU A 290 -4.19 1.32 -5.12
N THR A 291 -3.37 2.34 -5.25
CA THR A 291 -3.05 3.01 -6.52
C THR A 291 -1.69 2.57 -7.03
N GLY A 292 -1.69 1.78 -8.10
CA GLY A 292 -0.50 1.51 -8.90
C GLY A 292 -0.28 2.62 -9.91
N VAL A 293 0.84 3.34 -9.82
CA VAL A 293 1.23 4.35 -10.82
C VAL A 293 2.22 3.73 -11.78
N VAL A 294 1.98 3.87 -13.09
CA VAL A 294 2.84 3.39 -14.17
C VAL A 294 3.35 4.56 -15.00
N ARG A 295 4.66 4.60 -15.23
CA ARG A 295 5.36 5.68 -15.96
C ARG A 295 6.16 5.11 -17.13
N VAL A 296 6.12 5.79 -18.26
CA VAL A 296 6.91 5.47 -19.45
C VAL A 296 7.96 6.54 -19.64
N PHE A 297 9.22 6.13 -19.71
CA PHE A 297 10.36 7.00 -19.98
C PHE A 297 10.99 6.67 -21.33
N ASP A 298 11.43 7.70 -22.04
CA ASP A 298 12.33 7.57 -23.18
C ASP A 298 13.70 7.06 -22.69
N GLN A 299 14.18 5.95 -23.24
CA GLN A 299 15.36 5.27 -22.69
C GLN A 299 16.66 6.06 -22.94
N ALA A 300 16.73 6.81 -24.04
CA ALA A 300 17.93 7.58 -24.41
C ALA A 300 18.04 8.92 -23.65
N THR A 301 16.91 9.60 -23.42
CA THR A 301 16.88 10.96 -22.82
C THR A 301 16.42 10.98 -21.36
N ASN A 302 15.87 9.87 -20.86
CA ASN A 302 15.20 9.78 -19.55
C ASN A 302 14.03 10.78 -19.39
N THR A 303 13.39 11.14 -20.51
CA THR A 303 12.21 12.03 -20.54
C THR A 303 10.96 11.22 -20.19
N LEU A 304 10.10 11.72 -19.29
CA LEU A 304 8.79 11.13 -19.06
C LEU A 304 7.91 11.34 -20.32
N LEU A 305 7.47 10.25 -20.93
CA LEU A 305 6.65 10.24 -22.13
C LEU A 305 5.16 10.12 -21.80
N ALA A 306 4.81 9.29 -20.82
CA ALA A 306 3.43 9.09 -20.38
C ALA A 306 3.37 8.59 -18.91
N GLU A 307 2.27 8.87 -18.21
CA GLU A 307 1.96 8.37 -16.87
C GLU A 307 0.47 7.96 -16.83
N THR A 308 0.15 6.89 -16.11
CA THR A 308 -1.22 6.45 -15.86
C THR A 308 -1.32 5.79 -14.48
N THR A 309 -2.54 5.58 -14.00
CA THR A 309 -2.81 4.85 -12.76
C THR A 309 -3.72 3.66 -13.02
N THR A 310 -3.63 2.65 -12.14
CA THR A 310 -4.51 1.48 -12.13
C THR A 310 -4.71 1.00 -10.70
N THR A 311 -5.82 0.33 -10.42
CA THR A 311 -6.11 -0.17 -9.09
C THR A 311 -5.32 -1.46 -8.82
N ILE A 312 -4.71 -1.56 -7.64
CA ILE A 312 -4.13 -2.79 -7.10
C ILE A 312 -5.05 -3.28 -5.97
N PRO A 313 -6.04 -4.13 -6.28
CA PRO A 313 -7.02 -4.55 -5.31
C PRO A 313 -6.44 -5.69 -4.45
N VAL A 314 -6.30 -5.44 -3.15
CA VAL A 314 -5.84 -6.44 -2.17
C VAL A 314 -6.69 -6.32 -0.91
N ALA A 315 -7.18 -7.44 -0.38
CA ALA A 315 -8.15 -7.42 0.70
C ALA A 315 -7.99 -8.57 1.69
N TYR A 316 -8.43 -8.35 2.93
CA TYR A 316 -8.71 -9.44 3.85
C TYR A 316 -9.87 -10.28 3.32
N GLY A 317 -9.56 -11.54 2.97
CA GLY A 317 -10.51 -12.47 2.40
C GLY A 317 -11.54 -12.91 3.44
N GLY A 318 -12.81 -13.02 3.02
CA GLY A 318 -13.93 -13.37 3.91
C GLY A 318 -13.76 -14.68 4.68
N CYS A 319 -12.93 -15.60 4.20
CA CYS A 319 -12.53 -16.82 4.92
C CYS A 319 -11.99 -16.49 6.33
N CYS A 320 -11.13 -15.48 6.44
CA CYS A 320 -10.50 -15.12 7.71
C CYS A 320 -11.37 -14.22 8.61
N GLY A 321 -12.56 -13.83 8.16
CA GLY A 321 -13.63 -13.32 9.02
C GLY A 321 -14.52 -14.47 9.51
N CYS A 322 -15.16 -15.18 8.58
CA CYS A 322 -16.14 -16.24 8.89
C CYS A 322 -15.56 -17.36 9.79
N HIS A 323 -14.31 -17.79 9.56
CA HIS A 323 -13.69 -18.82 10.41
C HIS A 323 -13.39 -18.36 11.85
N LEU A 324 -13.43 -17.05 12.17
CA LEU A 324 -13.35 -16.56 13.55
C LEU A 324 -14.67 -16.78 14.29
N SER A 325 -15.81 -16.54 13.63
CA SER A 325 -17.15 -16.83 14.17
C SER A 325 -17.32 -18.35 14.39
N ILE A 326 -16.90 -19.16 13.42
CA ILE A 326 -16.90 -20.63 13.56
C ILE A 326 -16.06 -21.07 14.78
N ALA A 327 -14.94 -20.41 15.07
CA ALA A 327 -14.15 -20.71 16.26
C ALA A 327 -14.94 -20.49 17.57
N GLN A 328 -15.75 -19.43 17.63
CA GLN A 328 -16.62 -19.12 18.78
C GLN A 328 -17.74 -20.16 18.94
N ASP A 329 -18.35 -20.63 17.86
CA ASP A 329 -19.41 -21.65 17.90
C ASP A 329 -18.90 -23.00 18.42
N TYR A 330 -17.63 -23.31 18.18
CA TYR A 330 -16.92 -24.45 18.77
C TYR A 330 -16.39 -24.17 20.20
N GLY A 331 -16.74 -23.03 20.80
CA GLY A 331 -16.39 -22.66 22.18
C GLY A 331 -14.95 -22.17 22.36
N MET A 332 -14.25 -21.82 21.27
CA MET A 332 -12.89 -21.27 21.29
C MET A 332 -12.89 -19.74 21.18
N GLN A 333 -11.72 -19.10 21.25
CA GLN A 333 -11.63 -17.66 21.06
C GLN A 333 -11.66 -17.28 19.56
N PRO A 334 -12.15 -16.09 19.18
CA PRO A 334 -12.08 -15.58 17.81
C PRO A 334 -10.67 -15.08 17.49
N THR A 335 -9.69 -16.00 17.47
CA THR A 335 -8.29 -15.69 17.15
C THR A 335 -7.84 -16.48 15.92
N PRO A 336 -6.82 -16.01 15.17
CA PRO A 336 -6.25 -16.79 14.07
C PRO A 336 -5.76 -18.18 14.48
N GLU A 337 -5.27 -18.33 15.72
CA GLU A 337 -4.78 -19.60 16.27
C GLU A 337 -5.92 -20.59 16.53
N ASP A 338 -6.98 -20.17 17.22
CA ASP A 338 -8.11 -21.04 17.54
C ASP A 338 -8.98 -21.34 16.30
N SER A 339 -9.15 -20.36 15.41
CA SER A 339 -9.71 -20.56 14.07
C SER A 339 -8.96 -21.63 13.29
N PHE A 340 -7.62 -21.60 13.32
CA PHE A 340 -6.80 -22.62 12.67
C PHE A 340 -6.86 -24.00 13.37
N LYS A 341 -6.99 -24.05 14.71
CA LYS A 341 -7.26 -25.32 15.44
C LYS A 341 -8.60 -25.94 15.04
N VAL A 342 -9.66 -25.14 14.92
CA VAL A 342 -10.98 -25.61 14.47
C VAL A 342 -10.93 -26.06 13.01
N MET A 343 -10.25 -25.32 12.13
CA MET A 343 -10.01 -25.75 10.75
C MET A 343 -9.23 -27.06 10.70
N GLY A 344 -8.20 -27.22 11.54
CA GLY A 344 -7.43 -28.45 11.70
C GLY A 344 -8.27 -29.65 12.13
N MET A 345 -9.07 -29.48 13.18
CA MET A 345 -10.03 -30.48 13.65
C MET A 345 -11.05 -30.87 12.57
N LEU A 346 -11.64 -29.90 11.86
CA LEU A 346 -12.58 -30.16 10.76
C LEU A 346 -11.90 -30.88 9.59
N HIS A 347 -10.64 -30.56 9.31
CA HIS A 347 -9.84 -31.26 8.33
C HIS A 347 -9.55 -32.72 8.76
N ALA A 348 -9.32 -32.97 10.06
CA ALA A 348 -9.15 -34.32 10.60
C ALA A 348 -10.44 -35.15 10.57
N GLN A 349 -11.61 -34.50 10.70
CA GLN A 349 -12.93 -35.14 10.62
C GLN A 349 -13.37 -35.44 9.18
N ASN A 350 -12.72 -34.85 8.17
CA ASN A 350 -12.96 -35.18 6.77
C ASN A 350 -12.24 -36.49 6.37
N GLY A 351 -12.39 -36.91 5.10
CA GLY A 351 -11.79 -38.15 4.59
C GLY A 351 -10.25 -38.24 4.59
N SER A 352 -9.53 -37.21 5.03
CA SER A 352 -8.07 -37.18 5.16
C SER A 352 -7.56 -37.78 6.46
N GLY A 353 -8.27 -37.63 7.58
CA GLY A 353 -7.78 -37.98 8.92
C GLY A 353 -6.64 -37.09 9.44
N ILE A 354 -6.34 -35.95 8.80
CA ILE A 354 -5.18 -35.11 9.11
C ILE A 354 -5.62 -33.83 9.84
N ASP A 355 -5.15 -33.63 11.08
CA ASP A 355 -5.25 -32.33 11.76
C ASP A 355 -4.11 -31.42 11.30
N ILE A 356 -4.41 -30.51 10.36
CA ILE A 356 -3.40 -29.58 9.83
C ILE A 356 -2.85 -28.60 10.89
N SER A 357 -3.53 -28.43 12.03
CA SER A 357 -3.02 -27.61 13.15
C SER A 357 -1.92 -28.31 13.98
N LYS A 358 -1.62 -29.59 13.67
CA LYS A 358 -0.56 -30.39 14.32
C LYS A 358 0.60 -30.71 13.38
N ILE A 359 0.53 -30.28 12.13
CA ILE A 359 1.66 -30.40 11.19
C ILE A 359 2.69 -29.35 11.61
N ASP A 360 3.91 -29.79 11.86
CA ASP A 360 5.09 -28.96 12.12
C ASP A 360 5.98 -29.00 10.85
N PRO A 361 5.96 -27.95 10.00
CA PRO A 361 6.64 -27.97 8.70
C PRO A 361 8.16 -27.87 8.77
N ASP A 362 8.70 -27.20 9.79
CA ASP A 362 10.13 -26.90 9.91
C ASP A 362 10.82 -27.60 11.10
N GLY A 363 10.06 -28.31 11.93
CA GLY A 363 10.55 -29.17 13.00
C GLY A 363 10.88 -28.41 14.29
N ASP A 364 10.30 -27.22 14.52
CA ASP A 364 10.59 -26.40 15.69
C ASP A 364 9.75 -26.74 16.93
N GLY A 365 8.80 -27.68 16.79
CA GLY A 365 7.89 -28.12 17.84
C GLY A 365 6.57 -27.34 17.88
N VAL A 366 6.34 -26.40 16.97
CA VAL A 366 5.10 -25.61 16.85
C VAL A 366 4.32 -26.04 15.61
N GLY A 367 2.98 -26.11 15.75
CA GLY A 367 2.10 -26.42 14.62
C GLY A 367 1.97 -25.23 13.67
N GLY A 368 2.22 -25.44 12.38
CA GLY A 368 2.19 -24.41 11.35
C GLY A 368 3.47 -23.55 11.26
N PRO A 369 3.48 -22.53 10.39
CA PRO A 369 2.38 -22.09 9.54
C PRO A 369 2.18 -23.00 8.32
N ILE A 370 0.94 -23.23 7.89
CA ILE A 370 0.61 -24.11 6.77
C ILE A 370 0.34 -23.35 5.47
N ARG A 371 1.00 -23.77 4.38
CA ARG A 371 0.64 -23.36 3.02
C ARG A 371 -0.23 -24.45 2.42
N CYS A 372 -1.51 -24.16 2.19
CA CYS A 372 -2.47 -25.17 1.71
C CYS A 372 -2.03 -25.85 0.39
N SER A 373 -1.29 -25.12 -0.47
CA SER A 373 -0.80 -25.67 -1.75
C SER A 373 0.19 -26.84 -1.58
N GLN A 374 0.84 -26.97 -0.42
CA GLN A 374 1.75 -28.07 -0.12
C GLN A 374 1.03 -29.43 -0.21
N CYS A 375 -0.20 -29.52 0.29
CA CYS A 375 -1.01 -30.74 0.22
C CYS A 375 -1.95 -30.76 -0.99
N HIS A 376 -2.37 -29.61 -1.53
CA HIS A 376 -3.38 -29.49 -2.57
C HIS A 376 -2.84 -28.72 -3.78
N LEU A 377 -2.92 -29.30 -4.98
CA LEU A 377 -2.37 -28.65 -6.18
C LEU A 377 -2.96 -27.23 -6.36
N ASP A 378 -2.10 -26.21 -6.40
CA ASP A 378 -2.49 -24.84 -6.73
C ASP A 378 -1.70 -24.31 -7.96
N PRO A 379 -2.33 -24.26 -9.15
CA PRO A 379 -1.72 -23.67 -10.34
C PRO A 379 -1.35 -22.19 -10.18
N ALA A 380 -1.98 -21.44 -9.26
CA ALA A 380 -1.62 -20.05 -8.99
C ALA A 380 -0.21 -19.90 -8.39
N MET A 381 0.29 -20.96 -7.75
CA MET A 381 1.66 -21.04 -7.22
C MET A 381 2.68 -21.51 -8.28
N GLY A 382 2.26 -21.74 -9.53
CA GLY A 382 3.09 -22.32 -10.60
C GLY A 382 3.38 -23.81 -10.43
N GLU A 383 2.68 -24.48 -9.50
CA GLU A 383 2.86 -25.89 -9.19
C GLU A 383 2.15 -26.77 -10.24
N THR A 384 2.79 -27.87 -10.65
CA THR A 384 2.18 -28.91 -11.53
C THR A 384 1.74 -30.17 -10.76
N GLN A 385 2.18 -30.28 -9.51
CA GLN A 385 1.79 -31.29 -8.52
C GLN A 385 1.99 -30.69 -7.12
N PRO A 386 1.24 -31.13 -6.08
CA PRO A 386 1.44 -30.63 -4.72
C PRO A 386 2.85 -30.98 -4.23
N PRO A 387 3.66 -30.04 -3.69
CA PRO A 387 5.03 -30.33 -3.29
C PRO A 387 5.16 -31.31 -2.10
N GLY A 388 4.17 -31.33 -1.21
CA GLY A 388 4.05 -32.25 -0.08
C GLY A 388 4.76 -31.82 1.20
N TYR A 389 4.18 -32.21 2.35
CA TYR A 389 4.87 -32.22 3.64
C TYR A 389 5.40 -33.62 3.96
N ALA A 390 6.60 -33.70 4.54
CA ALA A 390 7.23 -34.97 4.88
C ALA A 390 6.35 -35.78 5.87
N GLY A 391 6.07 -37.04 5.52
CA GLY A 391 5.21 -37.93 6.33
C GLY A 391 3.70 -37.78 6.11
N TYR A 392 3.25 -36.83 5.29
CA TYR A 392 1.83 -36.61 4.99
C TYR A 392 1.49 -36.92 3.53
N PRO A 393 0.31 -37.50 3.24
CA PRO A 393 -0.13 -37.72 1.86
C PRO A 393 -0.58 -36.41 1.20
N THR A 394 -0.34 -36.29 -0.09
CA THR A 394 -0.89 -35.21 -0.92
C THR A 394 -2.31 -35.53 -1.39
N SER A 395 -3.12 -34.50 -1.61
CA SER A 395 -4.48 -34.62 -2.10
C SER A 395 -4.54 -34.81 -3.61
N LYS A 396 -5.52 -35.60 -4.06
CA LYS A 396 -5.92 -35.70 -5.48
C LYS A 396 -6.79 -34.53 -5.96
N TYR A 397 -7.28 -33.69 -5.03
CA TYR A 397 -8.13 -32.54 -5.31
C TYR A 397 -7.32 -31.25 -5.22
N THR A 398 -7.55 -30.33 -6.15
CA THR A 398 -6.85 -29.02 -6.18
C THR A 398 -7.22 -28.16 -4.98
N PHE A 399 -6.41 -27.14 -4.69
CA PHE A 399 -6.69 -26.21 -3.58
C PHE A 399 -8.03 -25.49 -3.78
N SER A 400 -8.26 -24.98 -5.00
CA SER A 400 -9.52 -24.37 -5.41
C SER A 400 -10.72 -25.32 -5.26
N GLU A 401 -10.56 -26.62 -5.55
CA GLU A 401 -11.63 -27.60 -5.38
C GLU A 401 -11.97 -27.84 -3.90
N VAL A 402 -10.97 -28.03 -3.02
CA VAL A 402 -11.25 -28.31 -1.60
C VAL A 402 -11.74 -27.10 -0.81
N VAL A 403 -11.38 -25.88 -1.24
CA VAL A 403 -11.97 -24.65 -0.70
C VAL A 403 -13.34 -24.42 -1.34
N HIS A 404 -13.40 -24.08 -2.62
CA HIS A 404 -14.62 -23.54 -3.21
C HIS A 404 -15.75 -24.58 -3.33
N ARG A 405 -15.45 -25.84 -3.71
CA ARG A 405 -16.51 -26.85 -3.81
C ARG A 405 -17.09 -27.16 -2.42
N PHE A 406 -16.26 -27.29 -1.40
CA PHE A 406 -16.74 -27.57 -0.04
C PHE A 406 -17.66 -26.46 0.48
N HIS A 407 -17.28 -25.19 0.31
CA HIS A 407 -18.10 -24.06 0.77
C HIS A 407 -19.42 -23.89 -0.01
N VAL A 408 -19.46 -24.31 -1.28
CA VAL A 408 -20.68 -24.24 -2.12
C VAL A 408 -21.60 -25.47 -1.94
N GLU A 409 -21.04 -26.67 -1.79
CA GLU A 409 -21.83 -27.91 -1.74
C GLU A 409 -22.22 -28.36 -0.32
N SER A 410 -21.55 -27.87 0.72
CA SER A 410 -21.88 -28.21 2.12
C SER A 410 -23.14 -27.49 2.59
N PRO A 411 -24.27 -28.19 2.86
CA PRO A 411 -25.50 -27.55 3.31
C PRO A 411 -25.34 -26.84 4.66
N GLN A 412 -24.42 -27.31 5.51
CA GLN A 412 -24.10 -26.68 6.79
C GLN A 412 -23.40 -25.34 6.59
N VAL A 413 -22.48 -25.23 5.62
CA VAL A 413 -21.80 -23.96 5.32
C VAL A 413 -22.74 -23.01 4.58
N ALA A 414 -23.52 -23.51 3.62
CA ALA A 414 -24.48 -22.71 2.86
C ALA A 414 -25.67 -22.18 3.70
N ALA A 415 -25.92 -22.76 4.89
CA ALA A 415 -26.91 -22.30 5.86
C ALA A 415 -26.29 -21.55 7.05
N TYR A 416 -24.97 -21.32 7.05
CA TYR A 416 -24.28 -20.59 8.10
C TYR A 416 -24.26 -19.10 7.78
N ASP A 417 -24.92 -18.31 8.62
CA ASP A 417 -24.90 -16.85 8.56
C ASP A 417 -24.00 -16.35 9.71
N PRO A 418 -22.87 -15.68 9.43
CA PRO A 418 -21.94 -15.23 10.47
C PRO A 418 -22.33 -13.88 11.12
N ASP A 419 -23.40 -13.23 10.67
CA ASP A 419 -23.84 -11.86 11.05
C ASP A 419 -25.14 -11.81 11.89
#